data_AF-A0AAN7H2S7-F1
#
_entry.id   AF-A0AAN7H2S7-F1
#
_cell.length_a   1.000
_cell.length_b   1.000
_cell.length_c   1.000
_cell.angle_alpha   90.00
_cell.angle_beta   90.00
_cell.angle_gamma   90.00
#
_symmetry.space_group_name_H-M   'P 1'
#
loop_
_entity.id
_entity.type
_entity.pdbx_description
1 polymer ?
#
loop_
_entity_poly.entity_id
_entity_poly.type
_entity_poly.pdbx_seq_one_letter_code
_entity_poly.pdbx_strand_id
1 'polypeptide(L)'
;MIQDSNKAVTIGQPPILASEQRRGLHIILFDKLFIRLPAFQTAICREHSTAVTAKSVASHVDLQHCFLAPGDRRRIVEEASALQDDGLLAADVDSIRFPNKIIPAIDGLPIWRDGKKCLQCGYIRRTRQHIQRHCRLEHGWVNPRGRGGKPGARLAGGLGEAWVDGVYCQRLGQTGALQRLFEVVLPASEKGEGQGESDGQGRGRL
;
A
#
# COMPACT_ATOMS: atom_id res chain seq x y z
N MET A 1 -65.07 23.69 38.52
CA MET A 1 -63.85 24.40 38.08
C MET A 1 -62.68 23.44 38.25
N ILE A 2 -62.23 22.85 37.14
CA ILE A 2 -61.08 21.95 37.11
C ILE A 2 -59.86 22.81 36.75
N GLN A 3 -58.82 22.77 37.58
CA GLN A 3 -57.50 23.31 37.24
C GLN A 3 -56.54 22.14 37.14
N ASP A 4 -56.39 21.62 35.92
CA ASP A 4 -55.26 20.78 35.54
C ASP A 4 -54.06 21.69 35.25
N SER A 5 -53.02 21.55 36.07
CA SER A 5 -51.75 22.24 35.86
C SER A 5 -50.86 21.41 34.96
N ASN A 6 -50.64 21.91 33.75
CA ASN A 6 -49.75 21.36 32.72
C ASN A 6 -48.33 21.15 33.25
N LYS A 7 -47.90 19.88 33.28
CA LYS A 7 -46.51 19.48 33.47
C LYS A 7 -45.78 19.63 32.14
N ALA A 8 -44.82 20.56 32.07
CA ALA A 8 -43.93 20.69 30.94
C ALA A 8 -43.10 19.40 30.78
N VAL A 9 -43.29 18.70 29.67
CA VAL A 9 -42.47 17.56 29.26
C VAL A 9 -41.22 18.11 28.61
N THR A 10 -40.11 18.07 29.33
CA THR A 10 -38.77 18.27 28.77
C THR A 10 -38.48 17.09 27.84
N ILE A 11 -38.55 17.32 26.53
CA ILE A 11 -38.17 16.31 25.53
C ILE A 11 -36.65 16.17 25.59
N GLY A 12 -36.18 15.15 26.31
CA GLY A 12 -34.79 14.72 26.26
C GLY A 12 -34.47 14.23 24.85
N GLN A 13 -33.48 14.87 24.23
CA GLN A 13 -32.96 14.48 22.92
C GLN A 13 -32.43 13.03 22.99
N PRO A 14 -32.81 12.11 22.08
CA PRO A 14 -32.49 10.69 22.20
C PRO A 14 -31.00 10.39 21.91
N PRO A 15 -30.43 9.32 22.50
CA PRO A 15 -28.99 9.00 22.47
C PRO A 15 -28.42 8.52 21.11
N ILE A 16 -29.27 8.28 20.12
CA ILE A 16 -28.89 7.65 18.83
C ILE A 16 -28.05 8.59 17.96
N LEU A 17 -28.41 9.89 17.90
CA LEU A 17 -27.64 10.89 17.13
C LEU A 17 -26.20 10.99 17.65
N ALA A 18 -26.01 10.91 18.98
CA ALA A 18 -24.69 11.02 19.59
C ALA A 18 -23.81 9.77 19.35
N SER A 19 -24.38 8.60 19.09
CA SER A 19 -23.62 7.40 18.69
C SER A 19 -23.19 7.44 17.23
N GLU A 20 -24.05 7.89 16.32
CA GLU A 20 -23.75 8.01 14.89
C GLU A 20 -22.69 9.10 14.63
N GLN A 21 -22.83 10.23 15.32
CA GLN A 21 -21.90 11.36 15.20
C GLN A 21 -20.52 11.04 15.82
N ARG A 22 -20.48 10.17 16.85
CA ARG A 22 -19.22 9.62 17.38
C ARG A 22 -18.56 8.66 16.41
N ARG A 23 -19.31 7.75 15.79
CA ARG A 23 -18.78 6.84 14.76
C ARG A 23 -18.20 7.61 13.56
N GLY A 24 -18.88 8.69 13.13
CA GLY A 24 -18.39 9.57 12.06
C GLY A 24 -17.04 10.23 12.36
N LEU A 25 -16.81 10.67 13.61
CA LEU A 25 -15.52 11.27 14.01
C LEU A 25 -14.37 10.25 14.01
N HIS A 26 -14.65 9.00 14.38
CA HIS A 26 -13.66 7.92 14.40
C HIS A 26 -13.18 7.59 12.99
N ILE A 27 -14.12 7.47 12.04
CA ILE A 27 -13.84 7.25 10.62
C ILE A 27 -12.94 8.36 10.05
N ILE A 28 -13.29 9.62 10.30
CA ILE A 28 -12.54 10.77 9.78
C ILE A 28 -11.11 10.80 10.32
N LEU A 29 -10.91 10.56 11.62
CA LEU A 29 -9.57 10.55 12.21
C LEU A 29 -8.72 9.41 11.66
N PHE A 30 -9.30 8.23 11.49
CA PHE A 30 -8.61 7.09 10.90
C PHE A 30 -8.20 7.39 9.44
N ASP A 31 -9.12 7.87 8.61
CA ASP A 31 -8.88 8.08 7.17
C ASP A 31 -7.90 9.21 6.85
N LYS A 32 -7.76 10.15 7.80
CA LYS A 32 -6.73 11.20 7.75
C LYS A 32 -5.32 10.63 7.82
N LEU A 33 -5.10 9.58 8.59
CA LEU A 33 -3.77 8.97 8.78
C LEU A 33 -3.56 7.73 7.94
N PHE A 34 -4.64 7.01 7.65
CA PHE A 34 -4.60 5.69 7.04
C PHE A 34 -5.38 5.63 5.73
N ILE A 35 -4.81 4.93 4.75
CA ILE A 35 -5.49 4.53 3.52
C ILE A 35 -6.02 3.12 3.74
N ARG A 36 -7.35 2.95 3.83
CA ARG A 36 -7.97 1.63 3.98
C ARG A 36 -7.80 0.82 2.71
N LEU A 37 -7.39 -0.44 2.87
CA LEU A 37 -7.26 -1.41 1.79
C LEU A 37 -8.07 -2.67 2.14
N PRO A 38 -9.41 -2.61 2.08
CA PRO A 38 -10.27 -3.71 2.53
C PRO A 38 -10.05 -5.00 1.73
N ALA A 39 -9.72 -4.90 0.43
CA ALA A 39 -9.39 -6.06 -0.40
C ALA A 39 -8.19 -6.87 0.12
N PHE A 40 -7.27 -6.20 0.82
CA PHE A 40 -6.06 -6.80 1.41
C PHE A 40 -6.17 -6.95 2.93
N GLN A 41 -7.32 -6.56 3.52
CA GLN A 41 -7.57 -6.54 4.96
C GLN A 41 -6.47 -5.79 5.73
N THR A 42 -6.05 -4.63 5.24
CA THR A 42 -5.02 -3.81 5.90
C THR A 42 -5.31 -2.33 5.69
N ALA A 43 -4.58 -1.46 6.37
CA ALA A 43 -4.56 -0.03 6.11
C ALA A 43 -3.12 0.48 6.07
N ILE A 44 -2.82 1.45 5.20
CA ILE A 44 -1.47 2.02 5.05
C ILE A 44 -1.39 3.35 5.77
N CYS A 45 -0.45 3.51 6.70
CA CYS A 45 -0.14 4.82 7.26
C CYS A 45 0.46 5.73 6.17
N ARG A 46 -0.14 6.89 5.96
CA ARG A 46 0.26 7.86 4.93
C ARG A 46 1.64 8.44 5.17
N GLU A 47 2.03 8.65 6.42
CA GLU A 47 3.32 9.26 6.79
C GLU A 47 4.46 8.25 6.80
N HIS A 48 4.18 7.03 7.26
CA HIS A 48 5.21 6.01 7.52
C HIS A 48 5.28 4.92 6.43
N SER A 49 4.39 4.98 5.44
CA SER A 49 4.32 4.05 4.30
C SER A 49 4.39 2.58 4.71
N THR A 50 3.67 2.24 5.78
CA THR A 50 3.61 0.86 6.31
C THR A 50 2.17 0.46 6.57
N ALA A 51 1.89 -0.80 6.26
CA ALA A 51 0.66 -1.47 6.57
C ALA A 51 0.53 -1.67 8.08
N VAL A 52 -0.69 -1.52 8.57
CA VAL A 52 -1.10 -1.82 9.94
C VAL A 52 -2.23 -2.85 9.94
N THR A 53 -2.31 -3.59 11.03
CA THR A 53 -3.39 -4.53 11.36
C THR A 53 -4.07 -4.05 12.63
N ALA A 54 -5.19 -4.67 13.01
CA ALA A 54 -5.89 -4.33 14.24
C ALA A 54 -4.99 -4.47 15.48
N LYS A 55 -4.12 -5.48 15.51
CA LYS A 55 -3.14 -5.68 16.59
C LYS A 55 -2.00 -4.65 16.57
N SER A 56 -1.54 -4.21 15.40
CA SER A 56 -0.36 -3.36 15.31
C SER A 56 -0.67 -1.86 15.38
N VAL A 57 -1.91 -1.44 15.10
CA VAL A 57 -2.30 -0.03 15.00
C VAL A 57 -2.06 0.75 16.29
N ALA A 58 -2.36 0.18 17.46
CA ALA A 58 -2.17 0.84 18.75
C ALA A 58 -0.70 1.19 18.99
N SER A 59 0.19 0.20 18.87
CA SER A 59 1.63 0.41 19.00
C SER A 59 2.16 1.38 17.94
N HIS A 60 1.65 1.32 16.71
CA HIS A 60 2.04 2.23 15.65
C HIS A 60 1.69 3.69 16.00
N VAL A 61 0.45 3.98 16.39
CA VAL A 61 0.04 5.35 16.72
C VAL A 61 0.70 5.87 18.00
N ASP A 62 0.94 5.01 19.00
CA ASP A 62 1.60 5.43 20.24
C ASP A 62 3.07 5.77 20.02
N LEU A 63 3.76 5.08 19.12
CA LEU A 63 5.18 5.30 18.84
C LEU A 63 5.42 6.36 17.77
N GLN A 64 4.67 6.30 16.66
CA GLN A 64 4.91 7.11 15.47
C GLN A 64 4.03 8.35 15.39
N HIS A 65 2.88 8.34 16.07
CA HIS A 65 1.96 9.47 16.15
C HIS A 65 1.74 9.91 17.62
N CYS A 66 2.81 9.85 18.42
CA CYS A 66 2.79 10.19 19.85
C CYS A 66 2.34 11.63 20.14
N PHE A 67 2.46 12.52 19.15
CA PHE A 67 2.03 13.92 19.20
C PHE A 67 0.50 14.10 19.23
N LEU A 68 -0.28 13.11 18.79
CA LEU A 68 -1.74 13.15 18.87
C LEU A 68 -2.20 13.10 20.33
N ALA A 69 -3.35 13.68 20.64
CA ALA A 69 -3.92 13.54 21.98
C ALA A 69 -4.24 12.06 22.28
N PRO A 70 -4.07 11.59 23.53
CA PRO A 70 -4.39 10.21 23.90
C PRO A 70 -5.83 9.78 23.55
N GLY A 71 -6.78 10.73 23.60
CA GLY A 71 -8.17 10.50 23.20
C GLY A 71 -8.31 10.22 21.70
N ASP A 72 -7.55 10.91 20.84
CA ASP A 72 -7.62 10.70 19.39
C ASP A 72 -6.92 9.40 18.99
N ARG A 73 -5.78 9.06 19.61
CA ARG A 73 -5.14 7.75 19.43
C ARG A 73 -6.09 6.61 19.81
N ARG A 74 -6.83 6.75 20.90
CA ARG A 74 -7.86 5.79 21.32
C ARG A 74 -8.97 5.63 20.28
N ARG A 75 -9.50 6.73 19.76
CA ARG A 75 -10.54 6.71 18.70
C ARG A 75 -10.07 5.99 17.44
N ILE A 76 -8.81 6.20 17.05
CA ILE A 76 -8.19 5.50 15.91
C ILE A 76 -8.12 3.98 16.17
N VAL A 77 -7.74 3.57 17.37
CA VAL A 77 -7.69 2.15 17.75
C VAL A 77 -9.10 1.54 17.79
N GLU A 78 -10.09 2.26 18.33
CA GLU A 78 -11.49 1.83 18.35
C GLU A 78 -12.07 1.65 16.93
N GLU A 79 -11.74 2.56 16.01
CA GLU A 79 -12.10 2.40 14.58
C GLU A 79 -11.43 1.17 13.95
N ALA A 80 -10.15 0.94 14.26
CA ALA A 80 -9.43 -0.23 13.75
C ALA A 80 -10.03 -1.54 14.25
N SER A 81 -10.49 -1.59 15.50
CA SER A 81 -11.24 -2.72 16.05
C SER A 81 -12.58 -2.91 15.35
N ALA A 82 -13.35 -1.85 15.12
CA ALA A 82 -14.59 -1.94 14.38
C ALA A 82 -14.38 -2.46 12.94
N LEU A 83 -13.32 -2.00 12.27
CA LEU A 83 -12.92 -2.51 10.95
C LEU A 83 -12.51 -3.99 10.98
N GLN A 84 -11.92 -4.45 12.07
CA GLN A 84 -11.61 -5.87 12.25
C GLN A 84 -12.88 -6.71 12.38
N ASP A 85 -13.83 -6.25 13.21
CA ASP A 85 -15.12 -6.91 13.41
C ASP A 85 -15.92 -6.99 12.10
N ASP A 86 -15.84 -5.94 11.27
CA ASP A 86 -16.45 -5.89 9.93
C ASP A 86 -15.66 -6.72 8.87
N GLY A 87 -14.53 -7.34 9.25
CA GLY A 87 -13.70 -8.15 8.35
C GLY A 87 -12.88 -7.36 7.32
N LEU A 88 -12.78 -6.04 7.50
CA LEU A 88 -12.08 -5.10 6.62
C LEU A 88 -10.62 -4.86 7.03
N LEU A 89 -10.25 -5.23 8.26
CA LEU A 89 -8.89 -5.16 8.78
C LEU A 89 -8.49 -6.51 9.41
N ALA A 90 -7.31 -7.01 9.04
CA ALA A 90 -6.78 -8.25 9.59
C ALA A 90 -6.42 -8.09 11.06
N ALA A 91 -6.53 -9.17 11.83
CA ALA A 91 -6.08 -9.22 13.21
C ALA A 91 -4.55 -9.01 13.30
N ASP A 92 -3.81 -9.77 12.50
CA ASP A 92 -2.35 -9.80 12.46
C ASP A 92 -1.82 -9.86 11.01
N VAL A 93 -0.49 -9.83 10.89
CA VAL A 93 0.21 -9.77 9.61
C VAL A 93 -0.01 -11.05 8.78
N ASP A 94 -0.15 -12.20 9.43
CA ASP A 94 -0.32 -13.48 8.75
C ASP A 94 -1.73 -13.62 8.15
N SER A 95 -2.69 -12.89 8.70
CA SER A 95 -4.06 -12.80 8.21
C SER A 95 -4.25 -11.80 7.06
N ILE A 96 -3.20 -11.04 6.69
CA ILE A 96 -3.27 -10.10 5.56
C ILE A 96 -3.35 -10.86 4.23
N ARG A 97 -4.24 -10.39 3.36
CA ARG A 97 -4.35 -10.93 1.99
C ARG A 97 -3.36 -10.21 1.08
N PHE A 98 -2.26 -10.87 0.74
CA PHE A 98 -1.29 -10.30 -0.20
C PHE A 98 -1.79 -10.33 -1.65
N PRO A 99 -1.49 -9.30 -2.46
CA PRO A 99 -1.78 -9.33 -3.89
C PRO A 99 -1.14 -10.56 -4.56
N ASN A 100 -1.96 -11.33 -5.27
CA ASN A 100 -1.53 -12.50 -6.06
C ASN A 100 -1.55 -12.25 -7.57
N LYS A 101 -2.03 -11.08 -7.99
CA LYS A 101 -2.07 -10.57 -9.36
C LYS A 101 -1.44 -9.19 -9.39
N ILE A 102 -1.13 -8.73 -10.60
CA ILE A 102 -0.66 -7.37 -10.83
C ILE A 102 -1.81 -6.39 -10.53
N ILE A 103 -1.54 -5.38 -9.71
CA ILE A 103 -2.52 -4.36 -9.31
C ILE A 103 -2.00 -2.96 -9.63
N PRO A 104 -2.87 -1.93 -9.66
CA PRO A 104 -2.41 -0.55 -9.65
C PRO A 104 -1.53 -0.28 -8.43
N ALA A 105 -0.54 0.61 -8.58
CA ALA A 105 0.26 1.05 -7.45
C ALA A 105 -0.62 1.60 -6.32
N ILE A 106 -0.38 1.12 -5.11
CA ILE A 106 -1.08 1.53 -3.90
C ILE A 106 -0.50 2.86 -3.42
N ASP A 107 -1.37 3.85 -3.25
CA ASP A 107 -1.00 5.16 -2.73
C ASP A 107 -0.41 5.06 -1.32
N GLY A 108 0.53 5.96 -1.03
CA GLY A 108 1.22 6.00 0.26
C GLY A 108 2.32 4.94 0.44
N LEU A 109 2.54 4.03 -0.54
CA LEU A 109 3.65 3.08 -0.53
C LEU A 109 4.75 3.45 -1.54
N PRO A 110 6.04 3.26 -1.18
CA PRO A 110 7.15 3.52 -2.09
C PRO A 110 7.12 2.56 -3.29
N ILE A 111 7.33 3.12 -4.49
CA ILE A 111 7.41 2.35 -5.74
C ILE A 111 8.87 2.17 -6.15
N TRP A 112 9.24 0.93 -6.47
CA TRP A 112 10.55 0.59 -7.01
C TRP A 112 10.46 0.12 -8.45
N ARG A 113 11.46 0.50 -9.26
CA ARG A 113 11.53 0.18 -10.71
C ARG A 113 12.57 -0.90 -11.03
N ASP A 114 13.31 -1.34 -10.02
CA ASP A 114 14.44 -2.27 -10.13
C ASP A 114 14.04 -3.72 -9.75
N GLY A 115 12.74 -4.02 -9.71
CA GLY A 115 12.21 -5.33 -9.39
C GLY A 115 12.62 -6.39 -10.41
N LYS A 116 12.89 -7.60 -9.91
CA LYS A 116 13.25 -8.80 -10.68
C LYS A 116 12.27 -9.88 -10.34
N LYS A 117 11.44 -10.27 -11.30
CA LYS A 117 10.34 -11.22 -11.13
C LYS A 117 10.72 -12.58 -11.69
N CYS A 118 10.74 -13.60 -10.86
CA CYS A 118 10.96 -14.97 -11.32
C CYS A 118 9.87 -15.38 -12.31
N LEU A 119 10.28 -15.95 -13.45
CA LEU A 119 9.34 -16.40 -14.49
C LEU A 119 8.55 -17.64 -14.08
N GLN A 120 9.07 -18.48 -13.19
CA GLN A 120 8.42 -19.73 -12.82
C GLN A 120 7.35 -19.58 -11.73
N CYS A 121 7.58 -18.72 -10.73
CA CYS A 121 6.63 -18.56 -9.60
C CYS A 121 6.22 -17.12 -9.31
N GLY A 122 6.67 -16.15 -10.11
CA GLY A 122 6.33 -14.74 -9.92
C GLY A 122 6.99 -14.06 -8.72
N TYR A 123 7.90 -14.73 -8.01
CA TYR A 123 8.57 -14.15 -6.84
C TYR A 123 9.45 -12.95 -7.20
N ILE A 124 9.36 -11.87 -6.41
CA ILE A 124 10.04 -10.60 -6.71
C ILE A 124 11.14 -10.30 -5.69
N ARG A 125 12.30 -9.93 -6.21
CA ARG A 125 13.42 -9.33 -5.46
C ARG A 125 14.02 -8.18 -6.24
N ARG A 126 14.53 -7.16 -5.55
CA ARG A 126 15.14 -5.99 -6.21
C ARG A 126 16.59 -6.24 -6.64
N THR A 127 17.34 -7.02 -5.86
CA THR A 127 18.75 -7.29 -6.16
C THR A 127 18.94 -8.56 -6.97
N ARG A 128 19.90 -8.54 -7.90
CA ARG A 128 20.24 -9.69 -8.76
C ARG A 128 20.69 -10.90 -7.94
N GLN A 129 21.49 -10.68 -6.91
CA GLN A 129 21.98 -11.74 -6.02
C GLN A 129 20.83 -12.51 -5.37
N HIS A 130 19.79 -11.80 -4.89
CA HIS A 130 18.67 -12.43 -4.22
C HIS A 130 17.76 -13.19 -5.18
N ILE A 131 17.48 -12.65 -6.38
CA ILE A 131 16.66 -13.39 -7.36
C ILE A 131 17.40 -14.62 -7.89
N GLN A 132 18.73 -14.54 -8.11
CA GLN A 132 19.54 -15.69 -8.49
C GLN A 132 19.60 -16.75 -7.41
N ARG A 133 19.65 -16.36 -6.13
CA ARG A 133 19.58 -17.30 -5.01
C ARG A 133 18.22 -18.01 -5.01
N HIS A 134 17.13 -17.26 -5.16
CA HIS A 134 15.79 -17.83 -5.26
C HIS A 134 15.66 -18.82 -6.40
N CYS A 135 16.01 -18.43 -7.65
CA CYS A 135 15.90 -19.33 -8.79
C CYS A 135 16.80 -20.58 -8.65
N ARG A 136 17.97 -20.46 -8.00
CA ARG A 136 18.82 -21.62 -7.68
C ARG A 136 18.15 -22.59 -6.71
N LEU A 137 17.65 -22.08 -5.59
CA LEU A 137 17.17 -22.89 -4.47
C LEU A 137 15.79 -23.49 -4.75
N GLU A 138 14.88 -22.70 -5.31
CA GLU A 138 13.49 -23.12 -5.51
C GLU A 138 13.27 -23.84 -6.85
N HIS A 139 14.07 -23.49 -7.87
CA HIS A 139 13.84 -23.91 -9.26
C HIS A 139 15.03 -24.63 -9.89
N GLY A 140 16.09 -24.89 -9.12
CA GLY A 140 17.30 -25.56 -9.62
C GLY A 140 18.04 -24.81 -10.72
N TRP A 141 17.81 -23.51 -10.90
CA TRP A 141 18.44 -22.73 -11.98
C TRP A 141 19.96 -22.71 -11.83
N VAL A 142 20.68 -23.11 -12.88
CA VAL A 142 22.14 -23.05 -12.92
C VAL A 142 22.58 -21.84 -13.73
N ASN A 143 23.56 -21.09 -13.22
CA ASN A 143 24.08 -19.93 -13.92
C ASN A 143 24.75 -20.37 -15.25
N PRO A 144 24.23 -19.95 -16.42
CA PRO A 144 24.80 -20.33 -17.71
C PRO A 144 26.20 -19.74 -17.93
N ARG A 145 26.55 -18.67 -17.21
CA ARG A 145 27.92 -18.14 -17.18
C ARG A 145 28.72 -18.89 -16.13
N GLY A 146 29.40 -19.95 -16.55
CA GLY A 146 30.33 -20.70 -15.70
C GLY A 146 31.43 -19.80 -15.12
N ARG A 147 32.02 -20.24 -13.99
CA ARG A 147 33.17 -19.57 -13.36
C ARG A 147 34.34 -19.58 -14.36
N GLY A 148 34.74 -18.42 -14.89
CA GLY A 148 35.84 -18.28 -15.85
C GLY A 148 35.46 -17.90 -17.30
N GLY A 149 34.18 -17.70 -17.62
CA GLY A 149 33.76 -17.29 -18.97
C GLY A 149 34.20 -15.86 -19.33
N LYS A 150 34.79 -15.67 -20.52
CA LYS A 150 35.26 -14.37 -21.02
C LYS A 150 34.14 -13.31 -21.00
N PRO A 151 34.37 -12.11 -20.44
CA PRO A 151 33.40 -11.01 -20.51
C PRO A 151 33.36 -10.46 -21.93
N GLY A 152 32.41 -10.91 -22.76
CA GLY A 152 32.30 -10.42 -24.13
C GLY A 152 31.42 -11.22 -25.08
N ALA A 153 31.10 -12.48 -24.76
CA ALA A 153 30.11 -13.23 -25.53
C ALA A 153 28.70 -12.68 -25.24
N ARG A 154 28.30 -11.63 -25.97
CA ARG A 154 26.88 -11.29 -26.11
C ARG A 154 26.25 -12.45 -26.88
N LEU A 155 25.52 -13.30 -26.19
CA LEU A 155 24.56 -14.19 -26.84
C LEU A 155 23.49 -13.28 -27.45
N ALA A 156 23.44 -13.24 -28.78
CA ALA A 156 22.40 -12.57 -29.53
C ALA A 156 21.07 -13.30 -29.29
N GLY A 157 20.11 -12.62 -28.66
CA GLY A 157 18.76 -13.15 -28.43
C GLY A 157 18.66 -14.11 -27.23
N GLY A 158 18.18 -13.59 -26.10
CA GLY A 158 17.61 -14.34 -24.98
C GLY A 158 18.54 -15.37 -24.34
N LEU A 159 19.38 -14.94 -23.40
CA LEU A 159 19.69 -15.84 -22.28
C LEU A 159 18.35 -16.37 -21.75
N GLY A 160 18.25 -17.67 -21.45
CA GLY A 160 17.15 -18.22 -20.64
C GLY A 160 17.18 -17.60 -19.24
N GLU A 161 16.79 -16.33 -19.14
CA GLU A 161 16.77 -15.55 -17.92
C GLU A 161 15.65 -16.10 -17.06
N ALA A 162 15.99 -16.65 -15.88
CA ALA A 162 15.01 -17.24 -14.97
C ALA A 162 14.08 -16.19 -14.31
N TRP A 163 14.26 -14.91 -14.65
CA TRP A 163 13.49 -13.78 -14.18
C TRP A 163 13.43 -12.68 -15.25
N VAL A 164 12.47 -11.75 -15.08
CA VAL A 164 12.37 -10.51 -15.84
C VAL A 164 12.83 -9.35 -14.96
N ASP A 165 13.71 -8.52 -15.49
CA ASP A 165 14.17 -7.28 -14.86
C ASP A 165 13.21 -6.09 -15.14
N GLY A 166 13.32 -5.02 -14.35
CA GLY A 166 12.60 -3.76 -14.61
C GLY A 166 11.13 -3.77 -14.21
N VAL A 167 10.71 -4.72 -13.36
CA VAL A 167 9.33 -4.81 -12.88
C VAL A 167 9.11 -3.75 -11.80
N TYR A 168 8.03 -2.97 -11.95
CA TYR A 168 7.57 -2.06 -10.91
C TYR A 168 7.00 -2.87 -9.73
N CYS A 169 7.47 -2.60 -8.52
CA CYS A 169 7.00 -3.32 -7.34
C CYS A 169 6.87 -2.43 -6.11
N GLN A 170 6.01 -2.86 -5.19
CA GLN A 170 5.78 -2.28 -3.86
C GLN A 170 5.80 -3.40 -2.81
N ARG A 171 5.85 -3.03 -1.53
CA ARG A 171 5.71 -3.92 -0.37
C ARG A 171 4.85 -3.23 0.67
N LEU A 172 4.17 -4.01 1.49
CA LEU A 172 3.26 -3.47 2.51
C LEU A 172 4.01 -2.92 3.73
N GLY A 173 5.27 -3.30 3.96
CA GLY A 173 6.01 -2.82 5.13
C GLY A 173 7.46 -3.25 5.15
N GLN A 174 8.14 -2.94 6.26
CA GLN A 174 9.58 -3.12 6.38
C GLN A 174 10.00 -4.36 7.17
N THR A 175 9.08 -5.15 7.70
CA THR A 175 9.41 -6.30 8.57
C THR A 175 8.55 -7.53 8.23
N GLY A 176 9.07 -8.72 8.53
CA GLY A 176 8.35 -9.99 8.38
C GLY A 176 7.74 -10.20 7.00
N ALA A 177 6.52 -10.74 6.96
CA ALA A 177 5.79 -10.99 5.72
C ALA A 177 5.46 -9.72 4.93
N LEU A 178 5.33 -8.56 5.60
CA LEU A 178 5.06 -7.26 4.95
C LEU A 178 6.17 -6.82 3.99
N GLN A 179 7.39 -7.35 4.14
CA GLN A 179 8.48 -7.10 3.20
C GLN A 179 8.28 -7.75 1.83
N ARG A 180 7.30 -8.66 1.69
CA ARG A 180 7.03 -9.33 0.43
C ARG A 180 6.69 -8.30 -0.64
N LEU A 181 7.44 -8.35 -1.73
CA LEU A 181 7.23 -7.50 -2.89
C LEU A 181 6.13 -8.09 -3.77
N PHE A 182 5.28 -7.21 -4.29
CA PHE A 182 4.27 -7.53 -5.29
C PHE A 182 4.40 -6.56 -6.48
N GLU A 183 4.02 -7.05 -7.66
CA GLU A 183 4.10 -6.31 -8.90
C GLU A 183 2.96 -5.30 -9.02
N VAL A 184 3.29 -4.12 -9.52
CA VAL A 184 2.30 -3.06 -9.71
C VAL A 184 2.40 -2.47 -11.12
N VAL A 185 1.29 -1.92 -11.59
CA VAL A 185 1.29 -1.04 -12.76
C VAL A 185 1.26 0.39 -12.25
N LEU A 186 2.09 1.25 -12.83
CA LEU A 186 1.91 2.68 -12.63
C LEU A 186 0.57 3.10 -13.23
N PRO A 187 -0.20 3.98 -12.57
CA PRO A 187 -1.31 4.62 -13.25
C PRO A 187 -0.74 5.27 -14.51
N ALA A 188 -1.38 5.05 -15.65
CA ALA A 188 -1.03 5.77 -16.87
C ALA A 188 -1.17 7.24 -16.52
N SER A 189 -0.05 7.93 -16.29
CA SER A 189 -0.06 9.38 -16.13
C SER A 189 -0.78 9.90 -17.35
N GLU A 190 -1.90 10.60 -17.14
CA GLU A 190 -2.61 11.29 -18.21
C GLU A 190 -1.53 12.02 -19.00
N LYS A 191 -1.37 11.61 -20.26
CA LYS A 191 -0.39 12.20 -21.15
C LYS A 191 -0.82 13.65 -21.28
N GLY A 192 -0.16 14.54 -20.54
CA GLY A 192 -0.23 15.96 -20.78
C GLY A 192 0.06 16.18 -22.24
N GLU A 193 -0.96 16.66 -22.94
CA GLU A 193 -0.90 17.10 -24.32
C GLU A 193 0.16 18.20 -24.40
N GLY A 194 1.35 17.82 -24.86
CA GLY A 194 2.33 18.71 -25.45
C GLY A 194 2.21 18.65 -26.97
N GLN A 195 1.08 19.11 -27.51
CA GLN A 195 1.08 19.80 -28.80
C GLN A 195 2.00 21.02 -28.64
N GLY A 196 2.77 21.50 -29.59
CA GLY A 196 2.94 21.20 -30.99
C GLY A 196 4.04 22.12 -31.49
N GLU A 197 4.77 21.62 -32.46
CA GLU A 197 5.77 22.26 -33.29
C GLU A 197 5.35 23.64 -33.81
N SER A 198 6.21 24.66 -33.64
CA SER A 198 6.48 25.69 -34.67
C SER A 198 7.60 26.60 -34.21
N ASP A 199 8.78 26.47 -34.82
CA ASP A 199 9.62 27.65 -35.06
C ASP A 199 10.41 27.47 -36.37
N GLY A 200 9.66 27.67 -37.46
CA GLY A 200 10.19 27.88 -38.79
C GLY A 200 9.88 29.31 -39.21
N GLN A 201 10.76 30.27 -38.89
CA GLN A 201 10.71 31.61 -39.50
C GLN A 201 12.12 32.19 -39.64
N GLY A 202 12.86 31.78 -40.67
CA GLY A 202 14.08 32.44 -41.12
C GLY A 202 13.85 33.15 -42.46
N ARG A 203 13.40 34.41 -42.44
CA ARG A 203 13.44 35.34 -43.59
C ARG A 203 13.60 36.80 -43.14
N GLY A 204 14.58 37.48 -43.74
CA GLY A 204 14.77 38.96 -43.76
C GLY A 204 16.12 39.37 -43.14
N ARG A 205 17.23 39.48 -43.89
CA ARG A 205 17.66 40.58 -44.79
C ARG A 205 17.65 41.95 -44.09
N LEU A 206 18.85 42.48 -43.81
CA LEU A 206 19.40 43.73 -44.37
C LEU A 206 20.92 43.58 -44.44
#